data_AF-A0AAV3YB40-F1
#
_entry.id   AF-A0AAV3YB40-F1
#
_cell.length_a   1.000
_cell.length_b   1.000
_cell.length_c   1.000
_cell.angle_alpha   90.00
_cell.angle_beta   90.00
_cell.angle_gamma   90.00
#
_symmetry.space_group_name_H-M   'P 1'
#
loop_
_entity.id
_entity.type
_entity.pdbx_description
1 polymer ?
#
loop_
_entity_poly.entity_id
_entity_poly.type
_entity_poly.pdbx_seq_one_letter_code
_entity_poly.pdbx_strand_id
1 'polypeptide(L)'
;MIWEGIQRAKSEKLNLDVVWLDLANPYGSVPHEMIQLALRMYHVLEVLQVMLEDYFSGFRMRFSTNDYTTNWINFEVGIAMEYTIS
;
A
#
# COMPACT_ATOMS: atom_id res chain seq x y z
N MET A 1 -16.99 -13.74 -0.90
CA MET A 1 -17.20 -13.12 0.43
C MET A 1 -18.40 -12.18 0.49
N ILE A 2 -18.35 -10.90 0.06
CA ILE A 2 -19.52 -10.00 0.19
C ILE A 2 -20.67 -10.39 -0.75
N TRP A 3 -20.35 -10.76 -1.99
CA TRP A 3 -21.36 -11.15 -2.98
C TRP A 3 -22.16 -12.37 -2.54
N GLU A 4 -21.49 -13.39 -2.01
CA GLU A 4 -22.14 -14.59 -1.47
C GLU A 4 -23.00 -14.26 -0.25
N GLY A 5 -22.54 -13.37 0.62
CA GLY A 5 -23.33 -12.87 1.76
C GLY A 5 -24.62 -12.18 1.32
N ILE A 6 -24.56 -11.35 0.28
CA ILE A 6 -25.73 -10.69 -0.32
C ILE A 6 -26.68 -11.72 -0.93
N GLN A 7 -26.17 -12.68 -1.71
CA GLN A 7 -27.01 -13.71 -2.34
C GLN A 7 -27.70 -14.58 -1.28
N ARG A 8 -26.98 -14.97 -0.23
CA ARG A 8 -27.53 -15.77 0.85
C ARG A 8 -28.61 -15.02 1.62
N ALA A 9 -28.33 -13.78 2.05
CA ALA A 9 -29.31 -12.95 2.75
C ALA A 9 -30.59 -12.76 1.92
N LYS A 10 -30.45 -12.60 0.59
CA LYS A 10 -31.58 -12.52 -0.34
C LYS A 10 -32.37 -13.84 -0.44
N SER A 11 -31.69 -14.98 -0.56
CA SER A 11 -32.33 -16.30 -0.71
C SER A 11 -33.01 -16.78 0.57
N GLU A 12 -32.39 -16.52 1.72
CA GLU A 12 -32.83 -16.96 3.04
C GLU A 12 -33.69 -15.89 3.76
N LYS A 13 -33.91 -14.73 3.12
CA LYS A 13 -34.62 -13.57 3.67
C LYS A 13 -34.08 -13.11 5.04
N LEU A 14 -32.75 -13.08 5.14
CA LEU A 14 -32.05 -12.63 6.35
C LEU A 14 -31.73 -11.13 6.25
N ASN A 15 -31.59 -10.50 7.42
CA ASN A 15 -31.07 -9.15 7.50
C ASN A 15 -29.55 -9.17 7.25
N LEU A 16 -29.05 -8.16 6.53
CA LEU A 16 -27.64 -7.97 6.23
C LEU A 16 -27.27 -6.51 6.47
N ASP A 17 -26.43 -6.28 7.48
CA ASP A 17 -25.81 -4.99 7.73
C ASP A 17 -24.42 -4.95 7.06
N VAL A 18 -24.14 -3.88 6.32
CA VAL A 18 -22.89 -3.72 5.56
C VAL A 18 -22.21 -2.43 5.95
N VAL A 19 -20.91 -2.51 6.24
CA VAL A 19 -20.04 -1.34 6.42
C VAL A 19 -19.09 -1.30 5.23
N TRP A 20 -19.05 -0.16 4.54
CA TRP A 20 -18.10 0.10 3.47
C TRP A 20 -16.97 1.01 3.99
N LEU A 21 -15.74 0.54 3.90
CA LEU A 21 -14.54 1.30 4.27
C LEU A 21 -13.70 1.50 3.02
N ASP A 22 -13.39 2.75 2.73
CA ASP A 22 -12.48 3.15 1.67
C ASP A 22 -11.24 3.78 2.29
N LEU A 23 -10.05 3.34 1.86
CA LEU A 23 -8.78 3.88 2.33
C LEU A 23 -8.35 5.00 1.40
N ALA A 24 -8.26 6.23 1.92
CA ALA A 24 -7.80 7.36 1.14
C ALA A 24 -6.31 7.20 0.76
N ASN A 25 -6.00 7.31 -0.53
CA ASN A 25 -4.64 7.24 -1.08
C ASN A 25 -3.84 6.01 -0.56
N PRO A 26 -4.30 4.78 -0.83
CA PRO A 26 -3.72 3.58 -0.22
C PRO A 26 -2.26 3.37 -0.65
N TYR A 27 -1.89 3.77 -1.87
CA TYR A 27 -0.51 3.65 -2.32
C TYR A 27 0.37 4.75 -1.73
N GLY A 28 -0.08 6.01 -1.70
CA GLY A 28 0.74 7.12 -1.23
C GLY A 28 0.75 7.34 0.28
N SER A 29 -0.03 6.59 1.05
CA SER A 29 -0.14 6.74 2.51
C SER A 29 0.63 5.69 3.33
N VAL A 30 1.19 4.66 2.69
CA VAL A 30 1.88 3.55 3.38
C VAL A 30 3.28 3.98 3.83
N PRO A 31 3.57 4.08 5.13
CA PRO A 31 4.93 4.38 5.60
C PRO A 31 5.88 3.22 5.31
N HIS A 32 7.11 3.49 4.86
CA HIS A 32 8.09 2.44 4.59
C HIS A 32 8.45 1.63 5.85
N GLU A 33 8.47 2.29 7.01
CA GLU A 33 8.65 1.63 8.31
C GLU A 33 7.53 0.61 8.60
N MET A 34 6.30 0.89 8.16
CA MET A 34 5.17 -0.02 8.33
C MET A 34 5.34 -1.27 7.48
N ILE A 35 5.90 -1.14 6.26
CA ILE A 35 6.23 -2.29 5.42
C ILE A 35 7.25 -3.18 6.14
N GLN A 36 8.33 -2.60 6.66
CA GLN A 36 9.36 -3.35 7.40
C GLN A 36 8.80 -4.02 8.67
N LEU A 37 7.92 -3.31 9.40
CA LEU A 37 7.23 -3.89 10.55
C LEU A 37 6.37 -5.10 10.14
N ALA A 38 5.61 -4.99 9.05
CA ALA A 38 4.76 -6.08 8.56
C ALA A 38 5.59 -7.30 8.14
N LEU A 39 6.70 -7.10 7.40
CA LEU A 39 7.57 -8.19 6.98
C LEU A 39 8.14 -8.97 8.17
N ARG A 40 8.56 -8.25 9.23
CA ARG A 40 9.02 -8.86 10.50
C ARG A 40 7.90 -9.61 11.21
N MET A 41 6.70 -9.01 11.29
CA MET A 41 5.54 -9.61 11.95
C MET A 41 5.12 -10.94 11.30
N TYR A 42 5.25 -11.05 9.98
CA TYR A 42 4.91 -12.27 9.24
C TYR A 42 6.09 -13.22 9.02
N HIS A 43 7.22 -13.00 9.71
CA HIS A 43 8.41 -13.87 9.64
C HIS A 43 8.93 -14.09 8.21
N VAL A 44 8.84 -13.06 7.36
CA VAL A 44 9.44 -13.10 6.02
C VAL A 44 10.96 -13.27 6.15
N LEU A 45 11.61 -13.98 5.23
CA LEU A 45 13.05 -14.22 5.26
C LEU A 45 13.83 -12.89 5.32
N GLU A 46 14.85 -12.82 6.18
CA GLU A 46 15.68 -11.62 6.40
C GLU A 46 16.27 -11.06 5.11
N VAL A 47 16.71 -11.93 4.19
CA VAL A 47 17.23 -11.51 2.88
C VAL A 47 16.22 -10.70 2.06
N LEU A 48 14.92 -11.03 2.17
CA LEU A 48 13.86 -10.28 1.47
C LEU A 48 13.51 -8.98 2.19
N GLN A 49 13.64 -8.94 3.52
CA GLN A 49 13.45 -7.71 4.31
C GLN A 49 14.49 -6.66 3.93
N VAL A 50 15.77 -7.06 3.92
CA VAL A 50 16.91 -6.21 3.53
C VAL A 50 16.77 -5.78 2.08
N MET A 51 16.42 -6.71 1.16
CA MET A 51 16.21 -6.36 -0.24
C MET A 51 15.11 -5.30 -0.43
N LEU A 52 14.01 -5.39 0.32
CA LEU A 52 12.93 -4.41 0.28
C LEU A 52 13.32 -3.09 0.97
N GLU A 53 14.11 -3.14 2.05
CA GLU A 53 14.65 -1.95 2.71
C GLU A 53 15.56 -1.16 1.76
N ASP A 54 16.46 -1.85 1.07
CA ASP A 54 17.35 -1.26 0.05
C ASP A 54 16.54 -0.69 -1.12
N TYR A 55 15.50 -1.40 -1.57
CA TYR A 55 14.62 -0.93 -2.64
C TYR A 55 13.91 0.38 -2.26
N PHE A 56 13.31 0.45 -1.08
CA PHE A 56 12.55 1.63 -0.64
C PHE A 56 13.46 2.79 -0.18
N SER A 57 14.63 2.53 0.42
CA SER A 57 15.57 3.59 0.80
C SER A 57 16.14 4.36 -0.40
N GLY A 58 16.16 3.73 -1.58
CA GLY A 58 16.54 4.35 -2.84
C GLY A 58 15.44 5.22 -3.47
N PHE A 59 14.21 5.19 -2.96
CA PHE A 59 13.12 5.96 -3.55
C PHE A 59 13.33 7.46 -3.36
N ARG A 60 13.51 8.13 -4.50
CA ARG A 60 13.64 9.58 -4.57
C ARG A 60 12.77 10.12 -5.67
N MET A 61 12.22 11.29 -5.43
CA MET A 61 11.46 12.03 -6.42
C MET A 61 12.07 13.41 -6.65
N ARG A 62 11.81 13.95 -7.83
CA ARG A 62 12.01 15.36 -8.14
C ARG A 62 10.94 15.80 -9.10
N PHE A 63 10.63 17.09 -9.09
CA PHE A 63 9.64 17.67 -9.97
C PHE A 63 10.32 18.63 -10.93
N SER A 64 9.92 18.60 -12.19
CA SER A 64 10.36 19.54 -13.21
C SER A 64 9.16 20.32 -13.72
N THR A 65 9.30 21.64 -13.72
CA THR A 65 8.41 22.57 -14.43
C THR A 65 9.16 23.16 -15.62
N ASN A 66 8.52 24.04 -16.39
CA ASN A 66 9.20 24.75 -17.46
C ASN A 66 10.33 25.66 -16.94
N ASP A 67 10.21 26.15 -15.70
CA ASP A 67 11.09 27.18 -15.16
C ASP A 67 12.18 26.62 -14.25
N TYR A 68 11.93 25.48 -13.58
CA TYR A 68 12.90 24.90 -12.66
C TYR A 68 12.69 23.40 -12.42
N THR A 69 13.71 22.77 -11.85
CA THR A 69 13.65 21.40 -11.33
C THR A 69 14.02 21.39 -9.86
N THR A 70 13.27 20.66 -9.04
CA THR A 70 13.59 20.51 -7.61
C THR A 70 14.85 19.66 -7.43
N ASN A 71 15.50 19.81 -6.28
CA ASN A 71 16.45 18.80 -5.82
C ASN A 71 15.75 17.45 -5.64
N TRP A 72 16.54 16.39 -5.55
CA TRP A 72 16.04 15.08 -5.15
C TRP A 72 15.49 15.14 -3.72
N ILE A 73 14.29 14.59 -3.54
CA ILE A 73 13.58 14.48 -2.28
C ILE A 73 13.47 12.99 -1.97
N ASN A 74 13.88 12.58 -0.77
CA ASN A 74 13.70 11.20 -0.32
C ASN A 74 12.22 10.94 -0.04
N PHE A 75 11.75 9.76 -0.43
CA PHE A 75 10.37 9.35 -0.22
C PHE A 75 10.35 8.33 0.93
N GLU A 76 9.67 8.66 2.02
CA GLU A 76 9.58 7.80 3.23
C GLU A 76 8.19 7.18 3.41
N VAL A 77 7.21 7.69 2.67
CA VAL A 77 5.81 7.28 2.72
C VAL A 77 5.30 7.13 1.30
N GLY A 78 4.82 5.93 1.00
CA GLY A 78 4.13 5.57 -0.21
C GLY A 78 4.86 4.50 -1.03
N ILE A 79 4.11 3.83 -1.89
CA ILE A 79 4.58 2.84 -2.85
C ILE A 79 4.24 3.32 -4.27
N ALA A 80 5.09 2.99 -5.24
CA ALA A 80 4.92 3.47 -6.60
C ALA A 80 3.77 2.70 -7.28
N MET A 81 2.71 3.43 -7.67
CA MET A 81 1.59 2.82 -8.38
C MET A 81 2.06 2.18 -9.70
N GLU A 82 1.50 1.01 -10.01
CA GLU A 82 1.75 0.24 -11.25
C GLU A 82 3.13 -0.45 -11.33
N TYR A 83 3.84 -0.60 -10.21
CA TYR A 83 5.10 -1.37 -10.13
C TYR A 83 4.88 -2.80 -9.61
N THR A 84 5.72 -3.74 -10.04
CA THR A 84 5.60 -5.19 -9.73
C THR A 84 5.64 -5.53 -8.24
N ILE A 85 6.27 -4.70 -7.41
CA ILE A 85 6.45 -4.92 -5.97
C ILE A 85 5.38 -4.18 -5.14
N SER A 86 4.49 -3.42 -5.80
CA SER A 86 3.42 -2.63 -5.16
C SER A 86 2.10 -3.36 -5.08
#